data_AF-A0A371J5E8-F1
#
_entry.id   AF-A0A371J5E8-F1
#
_cell.length_a   1.000
_cell.length_b   1.000
_cell.length_c   1.000
_cell.angle_alpha   90.00
_cell.angle_beta   90.00
_cell.angle_gamma   90.00
#
_symmetry.space_group_name_H-M   'P 1'
#
loop_
_entity.id
_entity.type
_entity.pdbx_description
1 polymer ?
#
loop_
_entity_poly.entity_id
_entity_poly.type
_entity_poly.pdbx_seq_one_letter_code
_entity_poly.pdbx_strand_id
1 'polypeptide(L)'
;MKKILIPQESKIIPKEALHEINKFEYINKSPFSDSYYNTNEITWDYKPEGSIRISDHWNFISKGKLHCQLSNTTDYIEDYWYMAQYKEGKYKILKEFGKSIKGYTFLELNKKDLELLRELYNMGGIVKSYLWYKLYKIKPFLSKEASLKTTKYLTRYISIERVKKYKSQNPKVKKVIFLDDEAMNILDLVFNIYDYSAFLDKLAVNEESIKILSDTYNAYIFNNISITEDKKYILVLDNNLAIDFTEKSQIPNQH
;
A
#
# COMPACT_ATOMS: atom_id res chain seq x y z
N MET A 1 20.65 -2.78 -1.28
CA MET A 1 19.35 -2.11 -1.10
C MET A 1 18.44 -3.10 -0.39
N LYS A 2 17.59 -2.62 0.50
CA LYS A 2 16.67 -3.48 1.23
C LYS A 2 15.32 -3.62 0.51
N LYS A 3 14.66 -2.51 0.20
CA LYS A 3 13.34 -2.48 -0.45
C LYS A 3 13.03 -1.12 -1.06
N ILE A 4 12.04 -1.09 -1.96
CA ILE A 4 11.35 0.12 -2.40
C ILE A 4 9.90 0.04 -1.92
N LEU A 5 9.41 1.12 -1.32
CA LEU A 5 8.00 1.32 -0.98
C LEU A 5 7.33 2.11 -2.11
N ILE A 6 6.38 1.48 -2.80
CA ILE A 6 5.59 2.10 -3.87
C ILE A 6 4.30 2.63 -3.26
N PRO A 7 3.95 3.91 -3.46
CA PRO A 7 2.71 4.47 -2.93
C PRO A 7 1.51 3.86 -3.64
N GLN A 8 0.47 3.53 -2.88
CA GLN A 8 -0.83 3.03 -3.34
C GLN A 8 -1.91 3.96 -2.77
N GLU A 9 -2.68 4.61 -3.65
CA GLU A 9 -3.77 5.50 -3.23
C GLU A 9 -4.69 4.78 -2.25
N SER A 10 -4.98 5.43 -1.13
CA SER A 10 -5.82 4.88 -0.08
C SER A 10 -6.54 5.99 0.68
N LYS A 11 -7.57 5.58 1.42
CA LYS A 11 -8.15 6.39 2.48
C LYS A 11 -7.40 6.06 3.76
N ILE A 12 -6.81 7.07 4.39
CA ILE A 12 -6.00 6.89 5.60
C ILE A 12 -6.68 7.56 6.80
N ILE A 13 -6.23 7.14 7.98
CA ILE A 13 -6.73 7.60 9.28
C ILE A 13 -6.51 9.11 9.43
N PRO A 14 -7.50 9.91 9.85
CA PRO A 14 -7.30 11.32 10.17
C PRO A 14 -6.20 11.52 11.22
N LYS A 15 -5.38 12.57 11.07
CA LYS A 15 -4.25 12.84 11.99
C LYS A 15 -4.66 12.86 13.46
N GLU A 16 -5.81 13.48 13.76
CA GLU A 16 -6.33 13.54 15.12
C GLU A 16 -6.73 12.18 15.68
N ALA A 17 -7.35 11.32 14.86
CA ALA A 17 -7.70 9.97 15.27
C ALA A 17 -6.43 9.15 15.56
N LEU A 18 -5.43 9.24 14.69
CA LEU A 18 -4.13 8.60 14.90
C LEU A 18 -3.43 9.10 16.17
N HIS A 19 -3.50 10.41 16.44
CA HIS A 19 -2.97 10.99 17.66
C HIS A 19 -3.65 10.43 18.92
N GLU A 20 -4.98 10.26 18.92
CA GLU A 20 -5.69 9.64 20.06
C GLU A 20 -5.37 8.14 20.20
N ILE A 21 -5.24 7.39 19.09
CA ILE A 21 -4.84 5.98 19.13
C ILE A 21 -3.47 5.82 19.81
N ASN A 22 -2.51 6.68 19.49
CA ASN A 22 -1.16 6.65 20.04
C ASN A 22 -1.09 7.02 21.54
N LYS A 23 -2.18 7.51 22.13
CA LYS A 23 -2.27 7.74 23.58
C LYS A 23 -2.73 6.51 24.35
N PHE A 24 -3.21 5.47 23.69
CA PHE A 24 -3.61 4.25 24.39
C PHE A 24 -2.38 3.59 25.00
N GLU A 25 -2.44 3.24 26.29
CA GLU A 25 -1.40 2.45 26.97
C GLU A 25 -1.23 1.07 26.31
N TYR A 26 -2.31 0.53 25.75
CA TYR A 26 -2.33 -0.70 25.00
C TYR A 26 -3.12 -0.53 23.70
N ILE A 27 -2.57 -0.96 22.57
CA ILE A 27 -3.23 -0.87 21.26
C ILE A 27 -3.54 -2.27 20.75
N ASN A 28 -4.82 -2.64 20.78
CA ASN A 28 -5.33 -3.83 20.09
C ASN A 28 -5.90 -3.43 18.73
N LYS A 29 -5.20 -3.72 17.64
CA LYS A 29 -5.69 -3.49 16.27
C LYS A 29 -6.46 -4.72 15.80
N SER A 30 -7.68 -4.50 15.29
CA SER A 30 -8.43 -5.54 14.58
C SER A 30 -7.63 -6.05 13.37
N PRO A 31 -7.50 -7.38 13.18
CA PRO A 31 -6.82 -7.94 12.02
C PRO A 31 -7.64 -7.78 10.72
N PHE A 32 -8.92 -7.42 10.83
CA PHE A 32 -9.85 -7.36 9.70
C PHE A 32 -10.21 -5.95 9.27
N SER A 33 -9.89 -4.93 10.07
CA SER A 33 -10.32 -3.56 9.82
C SER A 33 -9.47 -2.55 10.61
N ASP A 34 -9.62 -1.27 10.28
CA ASP A 34 -8.97 -0.19 11.02
C ASP A 34 -9.78 0.20 12.27
N SER A 35 -9.92 -0.77 13.18
CA SER A 35 -10.43 -0.58 14.53
C SER A 35 -9.33 -0.76 15.55
N TYR A 36 -9.27 0.17 16.50
CA TYR A 36 -8.25 0.21 17.56
C TYR A 36 -8.95 0.24 18.91
N TYR A 37 -8.54 -0.64 19.82
CA TYR A 37 -9.06 -0.70 21.18
C TYR A 37 -7.95 -0.45 22.19
N ASN A 38 -8.31 0.15 23.32
CA ASN A 38 -7.38 0.43 24.41
C ASN A 38 -7.16 -0.77 25.37
N THR A 39 -7.56 -1.97 24.99
CA THR A 39 -7.55 -3.17 25.86
C THR A 39 -7.34 -4.46 25.04
N ASN A 40 -6.73 -5.47 25.67
CA ASN A 40 -6.50 -6.81 25.09
C ASN A 40 -7.67 -7.79 25.30
N GLU A 41 -8.66 -7.45 26.13
CA GLU A 41 -9.77 -8.34 26.48
C GLU A 41 -10.92 -8.32 25.45
N ILE A 42 -10.71 -7.67 24.31
CA ILE A 42 -11.72 -7.55 23.25
C ILE A 42 -11.76 -8.84 22.43
N THR A 43 -12.96 -9.40 22.30
CA THR A 43 -13.23 -10.48 21.34
C THR A 43 -14.39 -10.09 20.43
N TRP A 44 -14.74 -10.97 19.48
CA TRP A 44 -15.90 -10.75 18.61
C TRP A 44 -17.19 -10.58 19.43
N ASP A 45 -17.42 -11.46 20.41
CA ASP A 45 -18.66 -11.55 21.18
C ASP A 45 -18.62 -10.83 22.54
N TYR A 46 -17.46 -10.32 22.96
CA TYR A 46 -17.30 -9.64 24.24
C TYR A 46 -16.60 -8.29 24.08
N LYS A 47 -17.15 -7.26 24.75
CA LYS A 47 -16.58 -5.92 24.87
C LYS A 47 -16.55 -5.56 26.36
N PRO A 48 -15.37 -5.29 26.96
CA PRO A 48 -15.28 -4.87 28.35
C PRO A 48 -16.01 -3.53 28.56
N GLU A 49 -16.74 -3.40 29.66
CA GLU A 49 -17.35 -2.14 30.07
C GLU A 49 -16.26 -1.07 30.26
N GLY A 50 -16.51 0.13 29.75
CA GLY A 50 -15.54 1.24 29.79
C GLY A 50 -14.44 1.18 28.73
N SER A 51 -14.34 0.11 27.94
CA SER A 51 -13.37 0.02 26.84
C SER A 51 -13.60 1.11 25.78
N ILE A 52 -12.51 1.64 25.23
CA ILE A 52 -12.52 2.66 24.19
C ILE A 52 -12.22 2.01 22.85
N ARG A 53 -12.96 2.40 21.82
CA ARG A 53 -12.73 2.02 20.43
C ARG A 53 -12.63 3.27 19.56
N ILE A 54 -11.60 3.31 18.70
CA ILE A 54 -11.48 4.27 17.61
C ILE A 54 -11.63 3.51 16.28
N SER A 55 -12.58 3.93 15.44
CA SER A 55 -12.94 3.21 14.21
C SER A 55 -13.70 4.10 13.23
N ASP A 56 -13.60 3.79 11.93
CA ASP A 56 -14.33 4.43 10.83
C ASP A 56 -15.66 3.77 10.47
N HIS A 57 -15.93 2.60 11.06
CA HIS A 57 -17.15 1.83 10.83
C HIS A 57 -17.87 1.42 12.13
N TRP A 58 -19.19 1.61 12.13
CA TRP A 58 -20.10 1.39 13.26
C TRP A 58 -21.45 0.84 12.78
N ASN A 59 -22.21 0.22 13.68
CA ASN A 59 -23.55 -0.30 13.39
C ASN A 59 -23.62 -1.22 12.16
N PHE A 60 -22.61 -2.08 11.97
CA PHE A 60 -22.55 -2.96 10.79
C PHE A 60 -23.15 -4.33 11.07
N ILE A 61 -23.77 -4.93 10.05
CA ILE A 61 -24.33 -6.27 10.14
C ILE A 61 -23.30 -7.29 9.68
N SER A 62 -23.01 -8.28 10.52
CA SER A 62 -22.16 -9.41 10.17
C SER A 62 -22.73 -10.69 10.79
N LYS A 63 -22.81 -11.75 9.98
CA LYS A 63 -23.46 -13.03 10.32
C LYS A 63 -24.88 -12.84 10.88
N GLY A 64 -25.63 -11.91 10.30
CA GLY A 64 -27.01 -11.61 10.70
C GLY A 64 -27.17 -10.88 12.05
N LYS A 65 -26.08 -10.44 12.69
CA LYS A 65 -26.10 -9.67 13.94
C LYS A 65 -25.57 -8.26 13.73
N LEU A 66 -26.15 -7.29 14.44
CA LEU A 66 -25.69 -5.90 14.46
C LEU A 66 -24.55 -5.72 15.48
N HIS A 67 -23.39 -5.29 15.00
CA HIS A 67 -22.17 -5.13 15.79
C HIS A 67 -21.84 -3.67 16.07
N CYS A 68 -21.06 -3.44 17.14
CA CYS A 68 -20.50 -2.14 17.50
C CYS A 68 -21.54 -1.01 17.50
N GLN A 69 -22.63 -1.26 18.23
CA GLN A 69 -23.80 -0.39 18.24
C GLN A 69 -23.49 0.94 18.92
N LEU A 70 -23.78 2.05 18.24
CA LEU A 70 -23.75 3.38 18.84
C LEU A 70 -25.04 3.64 19.63
N SER A 71 -24.94 4.44 20.69
CA SER A 71 -26.09 4.77 21.54
C SER A 71 -27.03 5.80 20.94
N ASN A 72 -26.53 6.65 20.03
CA ASN A 72 -27.24 7.81 19.49
C ASN A 72 -27.80 7.62 18.07
N THR A 73 -27.43 6.54 17.37
CA THR A 73 -27.94 6.22 16.04
C THR A 73 -27.88 4.72 15.78
N THR A 74 -28.78 4.23 14.92
CA THR A 74 -28.76 2.86 14.39
C THR A 74 -28.24 2.79 12.95
N ASP A 75 -27.91 3.93 12.33
CA ASP A 75 -27.48 3.98 10.94
C ASP A 75 -26.12 3.29 10.77
N TYR A 76 -25.96 2.55 9.68
CA TYR A 76 -24.66 2.01 9.29
C TYR A 76 -23.71 3.17 8.96
N ILE A 77 -22.53 3.15 9.56
CA ILE A 77 -21.49 4.16 9.36
C ILE A 77 -20.27 3.45 8.80
N GLU A 78 -19.70 4.04 7.75
CA GLU A 78 -18.46 3.64 7.12
C GLU A 78 -17.75 4.91 6.64
N ASP A 79 -16.42 4.91 6.66
CA ASP A 79 -15.60 6.06 6.27
C ASP A 79 -15.86 7.32 7.13
N TYR A 80 -16.23 7.15 8.41
CA TYR A 80 -16.36 8.25 9.37
C TYR A 80 -15.87 7.84 10.75
N TRP A 81 -14.84 8.53 11.23
CA TRP A 81 -14.07 8.16 12.40
C TRP A 81 -14.67 8.72 13.69
N TYR A 82 -14.93 7.83 14.63
CA TYR A 82 -15.31 8.17 16.00
C TYR A 82 -14.38 7.53 17.01
N MET A 83 -14.20 8.20 18.14
CA MET A 83 -13.79 7.58 19.41
C MET A 83 -15.04 7.38 20.25
N ALA A 84 -15.30 6.17 20.71
CA ALA A 84 -16.45 5.88 21.55
C ALA A 84 -16.09 4.91 22.68
N GLN A 85 -16.80 5.03 23.80
CA GLN A 85 -16.64 4.18 24.97
C GLN A 85 -17.81 3.21 25.09
N TYR A 86 -17.53 1.93 25.31
CA TYR A 86 -18.56 0.92 25.56
C TYR A 86 -19.17 1.13 26.95
N LYS A 87 -20.47 1.42 27.00
CA LYS A 87 -21.28 1.53 28.21
C LYS A 87 -22.65 0.89 28.05
N GLU A 88 -23.05 0.06 29.01
CA GLU A 88 -24.41 -0.50 29.10
C GLU A 88 -24.84 -1.21 27.79
N GLY A 89 -23.91 -1.95 27.18
CA GLY A 89 -24.20 -2.72 25.97
C GLY A 89 -24.00 -1.98 24.64
N LYS A 90 -23.75 -0.65 24.66
CA LYS A 90 -23.57 0.19 23.45
C LYS A 90 -22.38 1.13 23.56
N TYR A 91 -21.93 1.67 22.44
CA TYR A 91 -20.86 2.66 22.39
C TYR A 91 -21.43 4.08 22.46
N LYS A 92 -20.96 4.87 23.44
CA LYS A 92 -21.25 6.31 23.56
C LYS A 92 -20.10 7.09 22.93
N ILE A 93 -20.41 7.92 21.92
CA ILE A 93 -19.40 8.74 21.22
C ILE A 93 -18.78 9.73 22.20
N LEU A 94 -17.44 9.79 22.19
CA LEU A 94 -16.64 10.73 22.97
C LEU A 94 -16.06 11.84 22.09
N LYS A 95 -15.65 11.51 20.86
CA LYS A 95 -15.06 12.46 19.92
C LYS A 95 -15.34 12.04 18.48
N GLU A 96 -15.55 13.02 17.62
CA GLU A 96 -15.68 12.86 16.17
C GLU A 96 -14.41 13.38 15.48
N PHE A 97 -13.91 12.62 14.51
CA PHE A 97 -12.70 13.00 13.76
C PHE A 97 -12.97 13.28 12.27
N GLY A 98 -14.19 13.03 11.80
CA GLY A 98 -14.57 13.22 10.40
C GLY A 98 -14.27 12.02 9.51
N LYS A 99 -14.32 12.26 8.19
CA LYS A 99 -14.06 11.22 7.19
C LYS A 99 -12.58 10.89 7.09
N SER A 100 -12.28 9.71 6.57
CA SER A 100 -10.90 9.36 6.22
C SER A 100 -10.35 10.37 5.20
N ILE A 101 -9.05 10.63 5.28
CA ILE A 101 -8.37 11.56 4.40
C ILE A 101 -7.76 10.80 3.22
N LYS A 102 -7.63 11.46 2.06
CA LYS A 102 -6.90 10.89 0.94
C LYS A 102 -5.41 10.83 1.29
N GLY A 103 -4.78 9.72 0.97
CA GLY A 103 -3.34 9.54 1.14
C GLY A 103 -2.87 8.28 0.44
N TYR A 104 -1.77 7.73 0.92
CA TYR A 104 -1.13 6.57 0.35
C TYR A 104 -0.75 5.57 1.42
N THR A 105 -0.98 4.30 1.12
CA THR A 105 -0.31 3.16 1.77
C THR A 105 0.86 2.72 0.90
N PHE A 106 1.63 1.73 1.32
CA PHE A 106 2.79 1.29 0.56
C PHE A 106 2.75 -0.20 0.20
N LEU A 107 3.05 -0.49 -1.05
CA LEU A 107 3.47 -1.81 -1.50
C LEU A 107 4.99 -1.92 -1.36
N GLU A 108 5.45 -2.88 -0.57
CA GLU A 108 6.88 -3.15 -0.41
C GLU A 108 7.40 -4.13 -1.45
N LEU A 109 8.42 -3.72 -2.19
CA LEU A 109 9.12 -4.57 -3.15
C LEU A 109 10.58 -4.73 -2.74
N ASN A 110 11.03 -5.98 -2.58
CA ASN A 110 12.45 -6.28 -2.40
C ASN A 110 13.13 -6.48 -3.76
N LYS A 111 14.45 -6.74 -3.73
CA LYS A 111 15.25 -7.01 -4.92
C LYS A 111 14.66 -8.08 -5.85
N LYS A 112 14.21 -9.22 -5.30
CA LYS A 112 13.65 -10.33 -6.10
C LYS A 112 12.34 -9.93 -6.77
N ASP A 113 11.51 -9.16 -6.07
CA ASP A 113 10.25 -8.67 -6.63
C ASP A 113 10.52 -7.71 -7.79
N LEU A 114 11.49 -6.81 -7.63
CA LEU A 114 11.93 -5.86 -8.67
C LEU A 114 12.50 -6.57 -9.90
N GLU A 115 13.35 -7.58 -9.71
CA GLU A 115 13.91 -8.38 -10.80
C GLU A 115 12.80 -9.12 -11.55
N LEU A 116 11.86 -9.74 -10.83
CA LEU A 116 10.72 -10.42 -11.44
C LEU A 116 9.82 -9.45 -12.22
N LEU A 117 9.58 -8.25 -11.70
CA LEU A 117 8.82 -7.21 -12.40
C LEU A 117 9.55 -6.74 -13.66
N ARG A 118 10.88 -6.59 -13.59
CA ARG A 118 11.70 -6.18 -14.73
C ARG A 118 11.65 -7.19 -15.86
N GLU A 119 11.64 -8.48 -15.56
CA GLU A 119 11.42 -9.54 -16.55
C GLU A 119 10.06 -9.38 -17.27
N LEU A 120 8.97 -9.19 -16.52
CA LEU A 120 7.66 -8.98 -17.14
C LEU A 120 7.62 -7.69 -17.97
N TYR A 121 8.18 -6.61 -17.44
CA TYR A 121 8.27 -5.31 -18.11
C TYR A 121 9.01 -5.43 -19.44
N ASN A 122 10.19 -6.08 -19.45
CA ASN A 122 11.02 -6.31 -20.64
C ASN A 122 10.31 -7.18 -21.71
N MET A 123 9.39 -8.05 -21.31
CA MET A 123 8.51 -8.78 -22.23
C MET A 123 7.38 -7.92 -22.82
N GLY A 124 7.39 -6.60 -22.60
CA GLY A 124 6.34 -5.66 -23.02
C GLY A 124 5.16 -5.58 -22.05
N GLY A 125 5.34 -6.08 -20.81
CA GLY A 125 4.33 -6.04 -19.76
C GLY A 125 3.12 -6.92 -20.02
N ILE A 126 3.20 -7.91 -20.90
CA ILE A 126 2.12 -8.86 -21.20
C ILE A 126 2.68 -10.21 -21.67
N VAL A 127 2.23 -11.29 -21.04
CA VAL A 127 2.74 -12.64 -21.29
C VAL A 127 1.64 -13.68 -21.12
N LYS A 128 1.78 -14.84 -21.77
CA LYS A 128 0.87 -15.98 -21.60
C LYS A 128 1.00 -16.50 -20.16
N SER A 129 -0.10 -16.51 -19.42
CA SER A 129 -0.10 -16.86 -17.99
C SER A 129 0.57 -18.20 -17.68
N TYR A 130 0.30 -19.22 -18.51
CA TYR A 130 0.88 -20.55 -18.33
C TYR A 130 2.41 -20.54 -18.38
N LEU A 131 3.00 -19.78 -19.32
CA LEU A 131 4.46 -19.73 -19.45
C LEU A 131 5.07 -19.02 -18.24
N TRP A 132 4.44 -17.96 -17.78
CA TRP A 132 4.87 -17.25 -16.58
C TRP A 132 4.89 -18.16 -15.35
N TYR A 133 3.77 -18.84 -15.05
CA TYR A 133 3.70 -19.74 -13.90
C TYR A 133 4.60 -20.97 -14.04
N LYS A 134 4.85 -21.45 -15.26
CA LYS A 134 5.80 -22.54 -15.51
C LYS A 134 7.23 -22.14 -15.11
N LEU A 135 7.62 -20.89 -15.36
CA LEU A 135 8.96 -20.38 -15.05
C LEU A 135 9.09 -19.95 -13.59
N TYR A 136 8.17 -19.11 -13.11
CA TYR A 136 8.34 -18.38 -11.85
C TYR A 136 7.47 -18.90 -10.71
N LYS A 137 6.41 -19.67 -11.00
CA LYS A 137 5.45 -20.24 -10.03
C LYS A 137 4.72 -19.23 -9.13
N ILE A 138 4.92 -17.92 -9.34
CA ILE A 138 4.33 -16.83 -8.58
C ILE A 138 3.73 -15.79 -9.53
N LYS A 139 2.66 -15.12 -9.09
CA LYS A 139 2.10 -13.96 -9.78
C LYS A 139 2.91 -12.71 -9.39
N PRO A 140 3.41 -11.91 -10.34
CA PRO A 140 4.18 -10.72 -10.02
C PRO A 140 3.27 -9.65 -9.40
N PHE A 141 3.84 -8.82 -8.53
CA PHE A 141 3.16 -7.64 -8.00
C PHE A 141 2.71 -6.70 -9.11
N LEU A 142 1.76 -5.80 -8.82
CA LEU A 142 1.17 -4.84 -9.78
C LEU A 142 0.51 -5.46 -11.03
N SER A 143 0.59 -6.77 -11.23
CA SER A 143 0.04 -7.44 -12.39
C SER A 143 -1.40 -7.87 -12.21
N LYS A 144 -2.11 -7.91 -13.33
CA LYS A 144 -3.47 -8.44 -13.47
C LYS A 144 -3.43 -9.68 -14.35
N GLU A 145 -4.45 -10.52 -14.23
CA GLU A 145 -4.59 -11.71 -15.05
C GLU A 145 -5.98 -11.71 -15.69
N ALA A 146 -6.05 -11.91 -17.00
CA ALA A 146 -7.33 -11.89 -17.70
C ALA A 146 -7.32 -12.75 -18.97
N SER A 147 -8.53 -12.97 -19.51
CA SER A 147 -8.74 -13.62 -20.81
C SER A 147 -8.45 -12.64 -21.95
N LEU A 148 -7.65 -13.08 -22.92
CA LEU A 148 -7.30 -12.34 -24.13
C LEU A 148 -8.44 -12.35 -25.17
N LYS A 149 -9.47 -13.20 -24.98
CA LYS A 149 -10.64 -13.28 -25.87
C LYS A 149 -11.45 -11.97 -25.88
N THR A 150 -11.56 -11.31 -24.73
CA THR A 150 -12.32 -10.07 -24.55
C THR A 150 -11.40 -8.86 -24.63
N THR A 151 -11.05 -8.44 -25.86
CA THR A 151 -10.22 -7.23 -26.09
C THR A 151 -10.79 -6.02 -25.34
N LYS A 152 -12.12 -5.86 -25.33
CA LYS A 152 -12.85 -4.78 -24.65
C LYS A 152 -12.55 -4.66 -23.15
N TYR A 153 -12.24 -5.77 -22.48
CA TYR A 153 -11.89 -5.75 -21.06
C TYR A 153 -10.44 -5.29 -20.88
N LEU A 154 -9.50 -5.83 -21.66
CA LEU A 154 -8.08 -5.49 -21.57
C LEU A 154 -7.82 -4.03 -21.93
N THR A 155 -8.57 -3.46 -22.88
CA THR A 155 -8.45 -2.05 -23.27
C THR A 155 -8.89 -1.06 -22.20
N ARG A 156 -9.44 -1.52 -21.06
CA ARG A 156 -9.68 -0.68 -19.88
C ARG A 156 -8.40 -0.44 -19.06
N TYR A 157 -7.36 -1.22 -19.32
CA TYR A 157 -6.15 -1.25 -18.50
C TYR A 157 -4.87 -1.07 -19.35
N ILE A 158 -4.89 -1.58 -20.58
CA ILE A 158 -3.74 -1.55 -21.50
C ILE A 158 -4.14 -0.83 -22.78
N SER A 159 -3.24 -0.02 -23.32
CA SER A 159 -3.42 0.65 -24.61
C SER A 159 -3.75 -0.33 -25.73
N ILE A 160 -4.59 0.12 -26.66
CA ILE A 160 -5.05 -0.72 -27.78
C ILE A 160 -3.86 -1.17 -28.65
N GLU A 161 -2.83 -0.34 -28.75
CA GLU A 161 -1.57 -0.59 -29.46
C GLU A 161 -0.82 -1.78 -28.84
N ARG A 162 -0.63 -1.80 -27.51
CA ARG A 162 0.03 -2.92 -26.81
C ARG A 162 -0.76 -4.22 -26.99
N VAL A 163 -2.08 -4.17 -26.84
CA VAL A 163 -2.93 -5.35 -26.99
C VAL A 163 -2.87 -5.90 -28.42
N LYS A 164 -2.94 -5.04 -29.45
CA LYS A 164 -2.83 -5.42 -30.86
C LYS A 164 -1.45 -6.02 -31.18
N LYS A 165 -0.36 -5.38 -30.73
CA LYS A 165 1.02 -5.85 -30.91
C LYS A 165 1.22 -7.24 -30.31
N TYR A 166 0.72 -7.47 -29.09
CA TYR A 166 0.83 -8.78 -28.45
C TYR A 166 0.02 -9.85 -29.20
N LYS A 167 -1.22 -9.54 -29.60
CA LYS A 167 -2.10 -10.47 -30.32
C LYS A 167 -1.56 -10.90 -31.68
N SER A 168 -0.95 -9.97 -32.44
CA SER A 168 -0.39 -10.29 -33.74
C SER A 168 0.76 -11.30 -33.63
N GLN A 169 1.56 -11.20 -32.56
CA GLN A 169 2.66 -12.12 -32.26
C GLN A 169 2.18 -13.43 -31.61
N ASN A 170 1.03 -13.41 -30.94
CA ASN A 170 0.55 -14.51 -30.09
C ASN A 170 -0.93 -14.89 -30.33
N PRO A 171 -1.35 -15.24 -31.56
CA PRO A 171 -2.77 -15.36 -31.93
C PRO A 171 -3.54 -16.46 -31.18
N LYS A 172 -2.85 -17.50 -30.69
CA LYS A 172 -3.45 -18.65 -30.00
C LYS A 172 -3.55 -18.47 -28.47
N VAL A 173 -3.05 -17.37 -27.92
CA VAL A 173 -3.05 -17.14 -26.47
C VAL A 173 -4.44 -16.77 -25.97
N LYS A 174 -4.91 -17.48 -24.93
CA LYS A 174 -6.25 -17.28 -24.35
C LYS A 174 -6.23 -16.54 -23.01
N LYS A 175 -5.17 -16.69 -22.21
CA LYS A 175 -5.04 -16.11 -20.88
C LYS A 175 -3.67 -15.47 -20.73
N VAL A 176 -3.64 -14.25 -20.20
CA VAL A 176 -2.43 -13.45 -20.05
C VAL A 176 -2.30 -12.91 -18.63
N ILE A 177 -1.05 -12.78 -18.18
CA ILE A 177 -0.66 -11.88 -17.09
C ILE A 177 -0.16 -10.60 -17.76
N PHE A 178 -0.53 -9.46 -17.20
CA PHE A 178 -0.15 -8.16 -17.75
C PHE A 178 0.01 -7.10 -16.66
N LEU A 179 0.85 -6.11 -16.93
CA LEU A 179 0.91 -4.84 -16.24
C LEU A 179 -0.04 -3.88 -16.95
N ASP A 180 -0.85 -3.11 -16.23
CA ASP A 180 -1.62 -2.04 -16.89
C ASP A 180 -0.70 -0.85 -17.24
N ASP A 181 -1.20 0.11 -18.02
CA ASP A 181 -0.36 1.24 -18.46
C ASP A 181 0.11 2.10 -17.27
N GLU A 182 -0.72 2.21 -16.22
CA GLU A 182 -0.34 2.90 -14.98
C GLU A 182 0.84 2.19 -14.30
N ALA A 183 0.77 0.86 -14.14
CA ALA A 183 1.86 0.07 -13.58
C ALA A 183 3.13 0.15 -14.43
N MET A 184 3.03 0.21 -15.77
CA MET A 184 4.19 0.42 -16.63
C MET A 184 4.88 1.76 -16.33
N ASN A 185 4.12 2.85 -16.24
CA ASN A 185 4.67 4.18 -15.93
C ASN A 185 5.29 4.24 -14.53
N ILE A 186 4.65 3.61 -13.55
CA ILE A 186 5.20 3.49 -12.18
C ILE A 186 6.53 2.73 -12.20
N LEU A 187 6.59 1.63 -12.94
CA LEU A 187 7.76 0.76 -12.99
C LEU A 187 8.97 1.44 -13.66
N ASP A 188 8.77 2.33 -14.62
CA ASP A 188 9.86 3.14 -15.20
C ASP A 188 10.61 3.91 -14.11
N LEU A 189 9.86 4.65 -13.28
CA LEU A 189 10.46 5.39 -12.16
C LEU A 189 11.08 4.44 -11.12
N VAL A 190 10.39 3.37 -10.75
CA VAL A 190 10.87 2.40 -9.76
C VAL A 190 12.16 1.72 -10.22
N PHE A 191 12.29 1.40 -11.51
CA PHE A 191 13.50 0.81 -12.06
C PHE A 191 14.66 1.80 -12.10
N ASN A 192 14.41 3.08 -12.38
CA ASN A 192 15.44 4.10 -12.25
C ASN A 192 15.93 4.25 -10.80
N ILE A 193 15.01 4.24 -9.82
CA ILE A 193 15.36 4.24 -8.39
C ILE A 193 16.16 2.97 -8.05
N TYR A 194 15.73 1.81 -8.55
CA TYR A 194 16.42 0.54 -8.33
C TYR A 194 17.86 0.58 -8.87
N ASP A 195 18.05 1.02 -10.12
CA ASP A 195 19.37 1.08 -10.74
C ASP A 195 20.28 2.08 -10.02
N TYR A 196 19.72 3.18 -9.51
CA TYR A 196 20.45 4.16 -8.73
C TYR A 196 20.77 3.70 -7.30
N SER A 197 20.03 2.73 -6.75
CA SER A 197 20.21 2.27 -5.37
C SER A 197 21.62 1.73 -5.10
N ALA A 198 22.26 1.08 -6.08
CA ALA A 198 23.60 0.54 -5.93
C ALA A 198 24.67 1.63 -5.71
N PHE A 199 24.48 2.82 -6.29
CA PHE A 199 25.33 3.98 -6.02
C PHE A 199 25.10 4.50 -4.60
N LEU A 200 23.83 4.63 -4.20
CA LEU A 200 23.45 5.14 -2.88
C LEU A 200 23.90 4.20 -1.75
N ASP A 201 23.79 2.88 -1.90
CA ASP A 201 24.31 1.92 -0.93
C ASP A 201 25.82 2.04 -0.74
N LYS A 202 26.58 2.35 -1.80
CA LYS A 202 28.04 2.58 -1.70
C LYS A 202 28.37 3.86 -0.93
N LEU A 203 27.52 4.88 -0.99
CA LEU A 203 27.64 6.08 -0.17
C LEU A 203 27.19 5.84 1.29
N ALA A 204 26.50 4.75 1.59
CA ALA A 204 25.89 4.53 2.89
C ALA A 204 26.79 3.79 3.90
N VAL A 205 28.11 3.79 3.68
CA VAL A 205 29.07 2.89 4.35
C VAL A 205 29.76 3.51 5.59
N ASN A 206 30.05 4.81 5.58
CA ASN A 206 30.76 5.48 6.68
C ASN A 206 30.07 6.80 7.07
N GLU A 207 30.41 7.33 8.26
CA GLU A 207 29.74 8.51 8.85
C GLU A 207 29.78 9.75 7.94
N GLU A 208 30.92 10.01 7.29
CA GLU A 208 31.08 11.15 6.39
C GLU A 208 30.17 11.03 5.15
N SER A 209 30.08 9.83 4.58
CA SER A 209 29.26 9.56 3.40
C SER A 209 27.76 9.48 3.74
N ILE A 210 27.41 9.04 4.95
CA ILE A 210 26.05 9.13 5.50
C ILE A 210 25.64 10.61 5.64
N LYS A 211 26.55 11.47 6.09
CA LYS A 211 26.30 12.91 6.14
C LYS A 211 26.02 13.49 4.75
N ILE A 212 26.77 13.08 3.73
CA ILE A 212 26.50 13.46 2.33
C ILE A 212 25.10 13.00 1.89
N LEU A 213 24.69 11.78 2.24
CA LEU A 213 23.35 11.27 1.94
C LEU A 213 22.25 12.11 2.62
N SER A 214 22.44 12.48 3.89
CA SER A 214 21.51 13.35 4.60
C SER A 214 21.47 14.76 4.02
N ASP A 215 22.61 15.37 3.74
CA ASP A 215 22.69 16.76 3.27
C ASP A 215 22.23 16.92 1.80
N THR A 216 22.51 15.93 0.95
CA THR A 216 22.24 16.02 -0.51
C THR A 216 20.91 15.38 -0.90
N TYR A 217 20.56 14.25 -0.28
CA TYR A 217 19.40 13.44 -0.65
C TYR A 217 18.31 13.43 0.43
N ASN A 218 18.46 14.24 1.50
CA ASN A 218 17.57 14.26 2.64
C ASN A 218 17.35 12.86 3.24
N ALA A 219 18.40 12.03 3.26
CA ALA A 219 18.33 10.68 3.79
C ALA A 219 18.05 10.70 5.30
N TYR A 220 17.17 9.81 5.76
CA TYR A 220 16.72 9.72 7.14
C TYR A 220 16.69 8.27 7.64
N ILE A 221 16.71 8.07 8.96
CA ILE A 221 16.58 6.73 9.56
C ILE A 221 15.14 6.23 9.37
N PHE A 222 15.00 5.06 8.75
CA PHE A 222 13.69 4.49 8.45
C PHE A 222 13.04 3.85 9.67
N ASN A 223 11.97 4.48 10.19
CA ASN A 223 11.22 4.01 11.37
C ASN A 223 9.92 3.27 11.02
N ASN A 224 9.88 2.58 9.88
CA ASN A 224 8.72 1.84 9.38
C ASN A 224 7.47 2.72 9.15
N ILE A 225 7.21 3.08 7.90
CA ILE A 225 6.09 3.96 7.53
C ILE A 225 4.99 3.12 6.87
N SER A 226 3.77 3.20 7.39
CA SER A 226 2.61 2.49 6.82
C SER A 226 1.71 3.37 5.95
N ILE A 227 1.68 4.68 6.21
CA ILE A 227 0.82 5.65 5.51
C ILE A 227 1.51 7.02 5.35
N THR A 228 1.08 7.79 4.34
CA THR A 228 1.52 9.17 4.08
C THR A 228 0.40 9.96 3.38
N GLU A 229 0.37 11.28 3.53
CA GLU A 229 -0.54 12.13 2.77
C GLU A 229 -0.01 12.40 1.35
N ASP A 230 1.30 12.54 1.24
CA ASP A 230 1.96 12.87 -0.02
C ASP A 230 2.36 11.62 -0.80
N LYS A 231 2.21 11.69 -2.14
CA LYS A 231 2.69 10.64 -3.03
C LYS A 231 4.21 10.65 -3.08
N LYS A 232 4.83 9.61 -2.55
CA LYS A 232 6.28 9.43 -2.58
C LYS A 232 6.66 7.97 -2.71
N TYR A 233 7.80 7.72 -3.35
CA TYR A 233 8.44 6.42 -3.44
C TYR A 233 9.60 6.43 -2.46
N ILE A 234 9.73 5.40 -1.64
CA ILE A 234 10.76 5.40 -0.60
C ILE A 234 11.74 4.27 -0.88
N LEU A 235 13.00 4.62 -1.16
CA LEU A 235 14.08 3.65 -1.23
C LEU A 235 14.62 3.44 0.18
N VAL A 236 14.65 2.18 0.64
CA VAL A 236 15.29 1.79 1.89
C VAL A 236 16.58 1.05 1.57
N LEU A 237 17.71 1.62 2.00
CA LEU A 237 19.06 1.08 1.84
C LEU A 237 19.34 -0.04 2.86
N ASP A 238 20.43 -0.77 2.66
CA ASP A 238 20.77 -1.93 3.52
C ASP A 238 21.04 -1.56 4.98
N ASN A 239 21.53 -0.33 5.21
CA ASN A 239 21.79 0.21 6.54
C ASN A 239 20.55 0.86 7.21
N ASN A 240 19.35 0.66 6.65
CA ASN A 240 18.08 1.26 7.08
C ASN A 240 17.98 2.79 6.92
N LEU A 241 18.85 3.44 6.15
CA LEU A 241 18.56 4.78 5.66
C LEU A 241 17.47 4.72 4.59
N ALA A 242 16.58 5.71 4.60
CA ALA A 242 15.55 5.91 3.61
C ALA A 242 15.72 7.22 2.87
N ILE A 243 15.36 7.21 1.59
CA ILE A 243 15.38 8.37 0.69
C ILE A 243 14.03 8.43 -0.03
N ASP A 244 13.41 9.60 0.04
CA ASP A 244 12.12 9.86 -0.60
C ASP A 244 12.31 10.38 -2.03
N PHE A 245 11.60 9.78 -2.97
CA PHE A 245 11.54 10.19 -4.37
C PHE A 245 10.11 10.60 -4.73
N THR A 246 9.98 11.61 -5.57
CA THR A 246 8.71 12.05 -6.16
C THR A 246 8.79 11.96 -7.67
N GLU A 247 7.66 12.03 -8.39
CA GLU A 247 7.64 12.05 -9.86
C GLU A 247 8.42 13.24 -10.45
N LYS A 248 8.65 14.29 -9.66
CA LYS A 248 9.41 15.49 -10.05
C LYS A 248 10.88 15.45 -9.60
N SER A 249 11.25 14.49 -8.75
CA SER A 249 12.62 14.35 -8.28
C SER A 249 13.47 13.86 -9.45
N GLN A 250 14.32 14.74 -10.00
CA GLN A 250 15.33 14.31 -10.96
C GLN A 250 16.30 13.37 -10.23
N ILE A 251 16.28 12.09 -10.57
CA ILE A 251 17.44 11.23 -10.28
C ILE A 251 18.59 11.87 -11.05
N PRO A 252 19.67 12.33 -10.38
CA PRO A 252 20.78 12.98 -11.08
C PRO A 252 21.24 12.05 -12.21
N ASN A 253 21.25 12.56 -13.44
CA ASN A 253 21.67 11.77 -14.60
C ASN A 253 23.04 11.17 -14.30
N GLN A 254 23.16 9.85 -14.49
CA GLN A 254 24.44 9.17 -14.44
C GLN A 254 25.31 9.75 -15.56
N HIS A 255 26.32 10.54 -15.19
CA HIS A 255 27.41 10.94 -16.07
C HIS A 255 28.56 9.95 -15.94
#